data_AF-A0A151LZF8-F1
#
_entry.id   AF-A0A151LZF8-F1
#
_cell.length_a   1.000
_cell.length_b   1.000
_cell.length_c   1.000
_cell.angle_alpha   90.00
_cell.angle_beta   90.00
_cell.angle_gamma   90.00
#
_symmetry.space_group_name_H-M   'P 1'
#
loop_
_entity.id
_entity.type
_entity.pdbx_description
1 polymer ?
#
loop_
_entity_poly.entity_id
_entity_poly.type
_entity_poly.pdbx_seq_one_letter_code
_entity_poly.pdbx_strand_id
1 'polypeptide(L)'
;MEDNAYKQQAAVPLDSETHGGEDVAILAKGPMAHLFHGVQEQTYVAHVMAYAACLDPYQDCGLPDTSGAACAGPLPALLAALLLWVLT
;
A
#
# COMPACT_ATOMS: atom_id res chain seq x y z
N MET A 1 21.61 28.77 -8.94
CA MET A 1 21.68 28.23 -10.31
C MET A 1 21.34 26.76 -10.19
N GLU A 2 20.04 26.45 -10.17
CA GLU A 2 19.59 25.06 -10.29
C GLU A 2 19.65 24.69 -11.76
N ASP A 3 20.66 23.91 -12.11
CA ASP A 3 20.73 23.27 -13.42
C ASP A 3 20.10 21.89 -13.32
N ASN A 4 18.87 21.75 -13.81
CA ASN A 4 18.13 20.48 -13.85
C ASN A 4 18.65 19.51 -14.93
N ALA A 5 19.59 19.93 -15.79
CA ALA A 5 20.13 19.11 -16.86
C ALA A 5 21.50 18.48 -16.52
N TYR A 6 22.03 18.72 -15.32
CA TYR A 6 23.29 18.13 -14.89
C TYR A 6 23.18 16.60 -14.77
N LYS A 7 24.16 15.89 -15.36
CA LYS A 7 24.32 14.44 -15.25
C LYS A 7 25.51 14.13 -14.35
N GLN A 8 25.29 13.38 -13.28
CA GLN A 8 26.36 12.92 -12.39
C GLN A 8 27.36 12.03 -13.15
N GLN A 9 28.59 11.97 -12.65
CA GLN A 9 29.64 11.15 -13.23
C GLN A 9 29.31 9.66 -13.12
N ALA A 10 29.68 8.89 -14.14
CA ALA A 10 29.56 7.43 -14.16
C ALA A 10 30.93 6.79 -14.42
N ALA A 11 31.13 5.56 -13.93
CA ALA A 11 32.38 4.83 -14.13
C ALA A 11 32.53 4.31 -15.58
N VAL A 12 31.42 4.04 -16.27
CA VAL A 12 31.39 3.54 -17.64
C VAL A 12 30.45 4.43 -18.47
N PRO A 13 30.87 4.93 -19.65
CA PRO A 13 30.02 5.75 -20.50
C PRO A 13 29.02 4.87 -21.24
N LEU A 14 27.73 5.18 -21.10
CA LEU A 14 26.62 4.56 -21.83
C LEU A 14 25.64 5.65 -22.29
N ASP A 15 24.90 5.37 -23.36
CA ASP A 15 23.83 6.27 -23.84
C ASP A 15 22.67 6.35 -22.84
N SER A 16 22.44 5.27 -22.09
CA SER A 16 21.48 5.14 -20.98
C SER A 16 22.13 4.40 -19.83
N GLU A 17 21.81 4.80 -18.60
CA GLU A 17 22.18 4.05 -17.40
C GLU A 17 21.51 2.67 -17.38
N THR A 18 22.13 1.73 -16.66
CA THR A 18 21.62 0.37 -16.46
C THR A 18 21.11 0.20 -15.04
N HIS A 19 19.96 -0.45 -14.86
CA HIS A 19 19.40 -0.69 -13.53
C HIS A 19 20.32 -1.50 -12.61
N GLY A 20 20.24 -1.17 -11.32
CA GLY A 20 20.73 -2.01 -10.24
C GLY A 20 19.89 -3.28 -10.05
N GLY A 21 20.53 -4.35 -9.59
CA GLY A 21 19.91 -5.65 -9.31
C GLY A 21 19.80 -5.96 -7.81
N GLU A 22 19.95 -4.94 -6.96
CA GLU A 22 19.83 -5.05 -5.52
C GLU A 22 18.38 -5.20 -5.05
N ASP A 23 18.22 -5.73 -3.83
CA ASP A 23 16.92 -5.85 -3.20
C ASP A 23 16.28 -4.46 -2.95
N VAL A 24 14.97 -4.36 -3.16
CA VAL A 24 14.18 -3.13 -2.94
C VAL A 24 13.28 -3.24 -1.72
N ALA A 25 13.04 -2.10 -1.07
CA ALA A 25 12.17 -2.06 0.12
C ALA A 25 10.68 -2.25 -0.23
N ILE A 26 9.96 -2.95 0.64
CA ILE A 26 8.49 -3.06 0.61
C ILE A 26 7.93 -2.35 1.84
N LEU A 27 7.00 -1.41 1.63
CA LEU A 27 6.26 -0.74 2.71
C LEU A 27 4.79 -1.13 2.64
N ALA A 28 4.20 -1.57 3.76
CA ALA A 28 2.82 -2.04 3.80
C ALA A 28 2.05 -1.50 5.00
N LYS A 29 0.75 -1.23 4.80
CA LYS A 29 -0.21 -0.83 5.83
C LYS A 29 -1.60 -1.34 5.44
N GLY A 30 -2.37 -1.84 6.42
CA GLY A 30 -3.73 -2.34 6.20
C GLY A 30 -3.91 -3.81 6.62
N PRO A 31 -5.02 -4.45 6.24
CA PRO A 31 -5.26 -5.87 6.48
C PRO A 31 -4.08 -6.71 6.00
N MET A 32 -3.64 -7.64 6.84
CA MET A 32 -2.52 -8.55 6.55
C MET A 32 -1.16 -7.89 6.24
N ALA A 33 -0.98 -6.60 6.50
CA ALA A 33 0.31 -5.92 6.23
C ALA A 33 1.50 -6.52 7.02
N HIS A 34 1.24 -7.16 8.16
CA HIS A 34 2.26 -7.84 8.96
C HIS A 34 2.88 -9.07 8.25
N LEU A 35 2.29 -9.56 7.16
CA LEU A 35 2.87 -10.60 6.32
C LEU A 35 4.09 -10.09 5.52
N PHE A 36 4.21 -8.78 5.30
CA PHE A 36 5.41 -8.20 4.71
C PHE A 36 6.50 -8.07 5.78
N HIS A 37 7.37 -9.08 5.85
CA HIS A 37 8.50 -9.12 6.76
C HIS A 37 9.72 -9.83 6.15
N GLY A 38 10.92 -9.52 6.66
CA GLY A 38 12.16 -10.16 6.23
C GLY A 38 12.55 -9.85 4.79
N VAL A 39 13.31 -10.75 4.18
CA VAL A 39 13.67 -10.75 2.76
C VAL A 39 12.78 -11.76 2.05
N GLN A 40 12.16 -11.35 0.95
CA GLN A 40 11.19 -12.15 0.21
C GLN A 40 11.40 -12.01 -1.30
N GLU A 41 10.97 -13.00 -2.07
CA GLU A 41 10.92 -12.92 -3.52
C GLU A 41 9.92 -11.86 -4.00
N GLN A 42 10.19 -11.19 -5.13
CA GLN A 42 9.29 -10.14 -5.66
C GLN A 42 7.87 -10.67 -5.93
N THR A 43 7.74 -11.95 -6.33
CA THR A 43 6.44 -12.61 -6.55
C THR A 43 5.59 -12.72 -5.28
N TYR A 44 6.22 -12.70 -4.10
CA TYR A 44 5.53 -12.74 -2.81
C TYR A 44 4.55 -11.57 -2.64
N VAL A 45 4.87 -10.41 -3.22
CA VAL A 45 4.01 -9.22 -3.16
C VAL A 45 2.62 -9.52 -3.73
N ALA A 46 2.56 -10.14 -4.90
CA ALA A 46 1.29 -10.50 -5.53
C ALA A 46 0.50 -11.53 -4.69
N HIS A 47 1.20 -12.51 -4.12
CA HIS A 47 0.57 -13.54 -3.29
C HIS A 47 -0.03 -12.98 -2.00
N VAL A 48 0.71 -12.10 -1.29
CA VAL A 48 0.20 -11.47 -0.07
C VAL A 48 -0.99 -10.54 -0.38
N MET A 49 -0.94 -9.80 -1.49
CA MET A 49 -2.07 -8.99 -1.93
C MET A 49 -3.31 -9.84 -2.25
N ALA A 50 -3.15 -10.94 -2.97
CA ALA A 50 -4.24 -11.86 -3.29
C ALA A 50 -4.82 -12.51 -2.02
N TYR A 51 -3.97 -12.96 -1.10
CA TYR A 51 -4.40 -13.53 0.17
C TYR A 51 -5.15 -12.52 1.05
N ALA A 52 -4.65 -11.29 1.16
CA ALA A 52 -5.27 -10.24 1.96
C ALA A 52 -6.68 -9.85 1.47
N ALA A 53 -6.95 -10.06 0.17
CA ALA A 53 -8.23 -9.82 -0.47
C ALA A 53 -9.04 -11.10 -0.74
N CYS A 54 -8.57 -12.27 -0.29
CA CYS A 54 -9.19 -13.58 -0.53
C CYS A 54 -9.50 -13.84 -2.02
N LEU A 55 -8.60 -13.42 -2.91
CA LEU A 55 -8.67 -13.67 -4.35
C LEU A 55 -8.02 -15.00 -4.70
N ASP A 56 -8.35 -15.56 -5.86
CA ASP A 56 -7.66 -16.73 -6.44
C ASP A 56 -6.13 -16.66 -6.28
N PRO A 57 -5.44 -17.72 -5.79
CA PRO A 57 -5.94 -19.04 -5.36
C PRO A 57 -6.23 -19.15 -3.83
N TYR A 58 -6.49 -18.03 -3.15
CA TYR A 58 -6.64 -17.92 -1.69
C TYR A 58 -8.05 -17.58 -1.23
N GLN A 59 -9.08 -18.05 -1.93
CA GLN A 59 -10.48 -17.76 -1.56
C GLN A 59 -10.85 -18.31 -0.19
N ASP A 60 -10.25 -19.45 0.19
CA ASP A 60 -10.36 -20.05 1.51
C ASP A 60 -9.35 -19.43 2.52
N CYS A 61 -9.20 -18.10 2.48
CA CYS A 61 -8.23 -17.34 3.29
C CYS A 61 -8.46 -17.44 4.81
N GLY A 62 -9.65 -17.85 5.25
CA GLY A 62 -10.04 -17.94 6.66
C GLY A 62 -10.14 -16.59 7.37
N LEU A 63 -10.10 -15.48 6.61
CA LEU A 63 -10.25 -14.13 7.15
C LEU A 63 -11.74 -13.82 7.37
N PRO A 64 -12.09 -13.12 8.46
CA PRO A 64 -13.46 -12.66 8.67
C PRO A 64 -13.85 -11.71 7.53
N ASP A 65 -15.09 -11.83 7.05
CA ASP A 65 -15.59 -11.08 5.91
C ASP A 65 -15.72 -9.59 6.26
N THR A 66 -14.63 -8.82 6.08
CA THR A 66 -14.57 -7.39 6.37
C THR A 66 -15.11 -6.53 5.24
N SER A 67 -15.76 -7.14 4.24
CA SER A 67 -16.42 -6.47 3.09
C SER A 67 -17.40 -5.36 3.51
N GLY A 68 -17.80 -5.28 4.78
CA GLY A 68 -18.66 -4.25 5.35
C GLY A 68 -18.06 -3.35 6.43
N ALA A 69 -16.75 -3.43 6.74
CA ALA A 69 -16.12 -2.50 7.69
C ALA A 69 -15.84 -1.14 7.03
N ALA A 70 -16.91 -0.46 6.60
CA ALA A 70 -16.85 0.98 6.43
C ALA A 70 -16.32 1.57 7.74
N CYS A 71 -15.30 2.42 7.67
CA CYS A 71 -14.87 3.24 8.79
C CYS A 71 -16.08 4.09 9.23
N ALA A 72 -16.89 3.56 10.16
CA ALA A 72 -17.89 4.31 10.88
C ALA A 72 -17.15 5.24 11.86
N GLY A 73 -16.44 6.23 11.30
CA GLY A 73 -16.03 7.39 12.07
C GLY A 73 -17.29 8.08 12.61
N PRO A 74 -17.19 8.87 13.69
CA PRO A 74 -18.35 9.46 14.36
C PRO A 74 -19.07 10.53 13.53
N LEU A 75 -18.70 10.75 12.26
CA LEU A 75 -19.26 11.77 11.37
C LEU A 75 -20.80 11.76 11.27
N PRO A 76 -21.49 10.62 11.07
CA PRO A 76 -22.95 10.64 10.98
C PRO A 76 -23.60 10.97 12.34
N ALA A 77 -22.97 10.60 13.46
CA ALA A 77 -23.44 10.96 14.80
C ALA A 77 -23.23 12.46 15.11
N LEU A 78 -22.10 13.04 14.69
CA LEU A 78 -21.80 14.46 14.84
C LEU A 78 -22.71 15.34 13.95
N LEU A 79 -22.97 14.92 12.72
CA LEU A 79 -23.92 15.61 11.82
C LEU A 79 -25.35 15.55 12.35
N ALA A 80 -25.80 14.41 12.88
CA ALA A 80 -27.11 14.29 13.49
C ALA A 80 -27.26 15.17 14.74
N ALA A 81 -26.22 15.23 15.60
CA ALA A 81 -26.20 16.10 16.77
C ALA A 81 -26.20 17.59 16.39
N LEU A 82 -25.46 17.98 15.34
CA LEU A 82 -25.42 19.36 14.83
C LEU A 82 -26.78 19.77 14.23
N LEU A 83 -27.42 18.88 13.47
CA LEU A 83 -28.75 19.11 12.89
C LEU A 83 -29.81 19.25 13.98
N LEU A 84 -29.78 18.40 15.01
CA LEU A 84 -30.67 18.51 16.17
C LEU A 84 -30.49 19.83 16.92
N TRP A 85 -29.25 20.34 17.02
CA TRP A 85 -28.95 21.61 17.68
C TRP A 85 -29.38 22.84 16.85
N VAL A 86 -29.43 22.73 15.52
CA VAL A 86 -29.90 23.81 14.63
C VAL A 86 -31.43 23.87 14.53
N LEU A 87 -32.12 22.76 14.81
CA LEU A 87 -33.59 22.68 14.77
C LEU A 87 -34.30 22.93 16.12
N THR A 88 -33.57 23.21 17.20
CA THR A 88 -34.11 23.68 18.49
C THR A 88 -33.76 25.13 18.75
#